data_AF-A0A359E7U8-F1
#
_entry.id   AF-A0A359E7U8-F1
#
_cell.length_a   1.000
_cell.length_b   1.000
_cell.length_c   1.000
_cell.angle_alpha   90.00
_cell.angle_beta   90.00
_cell.angle_gamma   90.00
#
_symmetry.space_group_name_H-M   'P 1'
#
loop_
_entity.id
_entity.type
_entity.pdbx_description
1 polymer ?
#
loop_
_entity_poly.entity_id
_entity_poly.type
_entity_poly.pdbx_seq_one_letter_code
_entity_poly.pdbx_strand_id
1 'polypeptide(L)'
;DSEGLEIVRTGLEGWTVETEGGLSVAVDTDLSEELVQEGIAREFVNRIQNMRKEANFEVTDRISIGFTGADKIKEAVVSMSDYIK
;
A
#
# COMPACT_ATOMS: atom_id res chain seq x y z
N ASP A 1 -38.18 26.81 18.39
CA ASP A 1 -37.11 25.82 18.21
C ASP A 1 -37.18 25.23 16.83
N SER A 2 -36.16 25.48 16.02
CA SER A 2 -36.03 24.93 14.66
C SER A 2 -35.20 23.67 14.77
N GLU A 3 -35.82 22.51 14.61
CA GLU A 3 -35.09 21.24 14.53
C GLU A 3 -34.20 21.25 13.28
N GLY A 4 -32.89 21.16 13.48
CA GLY A 4 -31.91 21.11 12.40
C GLY A 4 -31.99 19.78 11.67
N LEU A 5 -32.17 19.82 10.35
CA LEU A 5 -32.12 18.64 9.49
C LEU A 5 -30.65 18.34 9.16
N GLU A 6 -30.08 17.28 9.73
CA GLU A 6 -28.73 16.82 9.39
C GLU A 6 -28.82 15.80 8.24
N ILE A 7 -28.35 16.19 7.05
CA ILE A 7 -28.31 15.31 5.87
C ILE A 7 -27.00 14.52 5.92
N VAL A 8 -27.06 13.29 6.42
CA VAL A 8 -25.93 12.36 6.39
C VAL A 8 -25.88 11.68 5.03
N ARG A 9 -24.79 11.86 4.28
CA ARG A 9 -24.55 11.18 3.01
C ARG A 9 -23.88 9.83 3.27
N THR A 10 -24.63 8.75 3.11
CA THR A 10 -24.08 7.40 3.18
C THR A 10 -23.43 7.06 1.83
N GLY A 11 -22.19 6.60 1.85
CA GLY A 11 -21.47 6.15 0.65
C GLY A 11 -22.12 4.93 -0.01
N LEU A 12 -21.81 4.72 -1.29
CA LEU A 12 -22.10 3.46 -1.98
C LEU A 12 -21.30 2.32 -1.32
N GLU A 13 -21.80 1.08 -1.39
CA GLU A 13 -21.08 -0.10 -0.91
C GLU A 13 -19.67 -0.17 -1.54
N GLY A 14 -18.63 -0.35 -0.72
CA GLY A 14 -17.21 -0.31 -1.15
C GLY A 14 -16.52 1.05 -1.01
N TRP A 15 -17.28 2.12 -0.72
CA TRP A 15 -16.74 3.49 -0.60
C TRP A 15 -16.79 4.00 0.83
N THR A 16 -15.66 4.51 1.32
CA THR A 16 -15.61 5.30 2.56
C THR A 16 -15.86 6.75 2.22
N VAL A 17 -16.89 7.36 2.83
CA VAL A 17 -17.30 8.74 2.55
C VAL A 17 -17.23 9.56 3.83
N GLU A 18 -16.44 10.63 3.79
CA GLU A 18 -16.32 11.62 4.87
C GLU A 18 -16.80 12.98 4.38
N THR A 19 -17.47 13.74 5.24
CA THR A 19 -17.97 15.09 4.89
C THR A 19 -17.62 16.08 5.99
N GLU A 20 -16.88 17.13 5.64
CA GLU A 20 -16.53 18.23 6.55
C GLU A 20 -16.78 19.57 5.86
N GLY A 21 -17.46 20.50 6.53
CA GLY A 21 -17.68 21.87 6.03
C GLY A 21 -18.40 21.96 4.67
N GLY A 22 -19.17 20.94 4.28
CA GLY A 22 -19.83 20.85 2.97
C GLY A 22 -19.00 20.25 1.85
N LEU A 23 -17.75 19.84 2.11
CA LEU A 23 -16.93 19.04 1.21
C LEU A 23 -17.08 17.55 1.55
N SER A 24 -17.50 16.74 0.57
CA SER A 24 -17.54 15.29 0.71
C SER A 24 -16.39 14.66 -0.07
N VAL A 25 -15.62 13.78 0.58
CA VAL A 25 -14.58 12.95 -0.05
C VAL A 25 -15.05 11.50 0.00
N ALA A 26 -15.00 10.82 -1.14
CA ALA A 26 -15.31 9.39 -1.26
C ALA A 26 -14.05 8.66 -1.73
N VAL A 27 -13.64 7.63 -0.99
CA VAL A 27 -12.49 6.79 -1.32
C VAL A 27 -12.97 5.38 -1.60
N ASP A 28 -12.63 4.86 -2.77
CA ASP A 28 -12.78 3.44 -3.09
C ASP A 28 -11.75 2.65 -2.27
N THR A 29 -12.24 1.67 -1.52
CA THR A 29 -11.40 0.85 -0.63
C THR A 29 -11.02 -0.48 -1.24
N ASP A 30 -11.52 -0.80 -2.43
CA ASP A 30 -11.16 -2.02 -3.13
C ASP A 30 -9.73 -1.93 -3.64
N LEU A 31 -8.90 -2.87 -3.19
CA LEU A 31 -7.53 -2.99 -3.68
C LEU A 31 -7.53 -3.68 -5.03
N SER A 32 -7.01 -2.98 -6.05
CA SER A 32 -6.70 -3.61 -7.32
C SER A 32 -5.53 -4.60 -7.17
N GLU A 33 -5.44 -5.57 -8.06
CA GLU A 33 -4.32 -6.53 -8.08
C GLU A 33 -2.96 -5.81 -8.17
N GLU A 34 -2.88 -4.70 -8.92
CA GLU A 34 -1.69 -3.87 -9.02
C GLU A 34 -1.31 -3.23 -7.67
N LEU A 35 -2.28 -2.69 -6.93
CA LEU A 35 -2.06 -2.12 -5.60
C LEU A 35 -1.62 -3.19 -4.59
N VAL A 36 -2.15 -4.41 -4.70
CA VAL A 36 -1.72 -5.54 -3.88
C VAL A 36 -0.26 -5.90 -4.18
N GLN A 37 0.11 -6.00 -5.47
CA GLN A 37 1.48 -6.30 -5.88
C GLN A 37 2.46 -5.21 -5.44
N GLU A 38 2.09 -3.94 -5.58
CA GLU A 38 2.89 -2.82 -5.10
C GLU A 38 3.08 -2.89 -3.58
N GLY A 39 2.02 -3.15 -2.81
CA GLY A 39 2.09 -3.30 -1.36
C GLY A 39 3.07 -4.40 -0.93
N ILE A 40 3.03 -5.56 -1.61
CA ILE A 40 3.96 -6.67 -1.36
C ILE A 40 5.40 -6.26 -1.72
N ALA A 41 5.62 -5.59 -2.85
CA ALA A 41 6.94 -5.13 -3.26
C ALA A 41 7.54 -4.12 -2.27
N ARG A 42 6.73 -3.17 -1.78
CA ARG A 42 7.12 -2.19 -0.74
C ARG A 42 7.59 -2.89 0.53
N GLU A 43 6.82 -3.86 1.00
CA GLU A 43 7.20 -4.60 2.21
C GLU A 43 8.44 -5.48 1.99
N PHE A 44 8.61 -6.04 0.78
CA PHE A 44 9.82 -6.78 0.41
C PHE A 44 11.06 -5.89 0.47
N VAL A 45 11.00 -4.69 -0.11
CA VAL A 45 12.10 -3.70 -0.04
C VAL A 45 12.36 -3.28 1.40
N ASN A 46 11.33 -2.99 2.19
CA ASN A 46 11.45 -2.65 3.62
C ASN A 46 12.23 -3.71 4.39
N ARG A 47 11.89 -4.99 4.17
CA ARG A 47 12.60 -6.13 4.78
C ARG A 47 14.08 -6.17 4.40
N ILE A 48 14.39 -5.98 3.12
CA ILE A 48 15.77 -5.92 2.63
C ILE A 48 16.55 -4.80 3.31
N GLN A 49 15.98 -3.59 3.37
CA GLN A 49 16.64 -2.45 3.98
C GLN A 49 16.91 -2.65 5.47
N ASN A 50 16.00 -3.31 6.19
CA ASN A 50 16.22 -3.67 7.59
C ASN A 50 17.35 -4.69 7.74
N MET A 51 17.38 -5.75 6.92
CA MET A 51 18.47 -6.73 6.92
C MET A 51 19.82 -6.11 6.57
N ARG A 52 19.87 -5.12 5.68
CA ARG A 52 21.10 -4.36 5.38
C ARG A 52 21.63 -3.64 6.62
N LYS A 53 20.75 -2.96 7.35
CA LYS A 53 21.11 -2.23 8.59
C LYS A 53 21.61 -3.20 9.67
N GLU A 54 20.92 -4.32 9.86
CA GLU A 54 21.31 -5.36 10.82
C GLU A 54 22.68 -5.97 10.48
N ALA A 55 23.00 -6.10 9.19
CA ALA A 55 24.29 -6.56 8.70
C ALA A 55 25.38 -5.45 8.68
N ASN A 56 25.06 -4.22 9.09
CA ASN A 56 25.92 -3.03 9.00
C ASN A 56 26.44 -2.75 7.57
N PHE A 57 25.61 -2.99 6.55
CA PHE A 57 25.91 -2.58 5.18
C PHE A 57 25.57 -1.12 4.94
N GLU A 58 26.40 -0.46 4.14
CA GLU A 58 26.14 0.90 3.67
C GLU A 58 25.10 0.87 2.56
N VAL A 59 24.33 1.95 2.36
CA VAL A 59 23.32 2.01 1.28
C VAL A 59 23.97 1.93 -0.11
N THR A 60 25.22 2.36 -0.25
CA THR A 60 25.97 2.31 -1.51
C THR A 60 26.50 0.92 -1.86
N ASP A 61 26.42 -0.04 -0.93
CA ASP A 61 26.93 -1.38 -1.17
C ASP A 61 26.07 -2.13 -2.20
N ARG A 62 26.76 -2.79 -3.14
CA ARG A 62 26.12 -3.74 -4.05
C ARG A 62 25.94 -5.06 -3.34
N ILE A 63 24.70 -5.50 -3.22
CA ILE A 63 24.34 -6.77 -2.56
C ILE A 63 23.66 -7.70 -3.57
N SER A 64 23.78 -9.00 -3.33
CA SER A 64 22.97 -10.01 -4.01
C SER A 64 21.87 -10.49 -3.07
N ILE A 65 20.65 -10.60 -3.57
CA ILE A 65 19.47 -10.98 -2.79
C ILE A 65 18.96 -12.32 -3.29
N GLY A 66 18.88 -13.29 -2.39
CA GLY A 66 18.17 -14.55 -2.61
C GLY A 66 16.91 -14.57 -1.75
N PHE A 67 15.79 -15.00 -2.31
CA PHE A 67 14.55 -15.13 -1.56
C PHE A 67 13.79 -16.40 -1.97
N THR A 68 12.96 -16.89 -1.04
CA THR A 68 11.97 -17.92 -1.29
C THR A 68 10.66 -17.47 -0.68
N GLY A 69 9.53 -17.97 -1.19
CA GLY A 69 8.22 -17.55 -0.69
C GLY A 69 7.07 -18.16 -1.48
N ALA A 70 5.86 -17.78 -1.10
CA ALA A 70 4.65 -18.12 -1.84
C ALA A 70 4.66 -17.47 -3.24
N ASP A 71 3.89 -18.06 -4.16
CA ASP A 71 3.89 -17.63 -5.56
C ASP A 71 3.46 -16.16 -5.73
N LYS A 72 2.49 -15.70 -4.93
CA LYS A 72 2.10 -14.27 -4.88
C LYS A 72 3.26 -13.31 -4.63
N ILE A 73 4.21 -13.69 -3.78
CA ILE A 73 5.39 -12.86 -3.48
C ILE A 73 6.35 -12.89 -4.67
N LYS A 74 6.56 -14.07 -5.27
CA LYS A 74 7.41 -14.20 -6.46
C LYS A 74 6.85 -13.37 -7.62
N GLU A 75 5.55 -13.45 -7.85
CA GLU A 75 4.84 -12.68 -8.88
C GLU A 75 4.99 -11.19 -8.64
N ALA A 76 4.71 -10.70 -7.43
CA ALA A 76 4.87 -9.29 -7.09
C ALA A 76 6.32 -8.78 -7.24
N VAL A 77 7.32 -9.58 -6.84
CA VAL A 77 8.74 -9.20 -7.00
C VAL A 77 9.13 -9.16 -8.47
N VAL A 78 8.60 -10.07 -9.30
CA VAL A 78 8.85 -10.08 -10.74
C VAL A 78 8.13 -8.92 -11.44
N SER A 79 6.86 -8.67 -11.13
CA SER A 79 6.08 -7.59 -11.77
C SER A 79 6.60 -6.20 -11.38
N MET A 80 7.09 -6.04 -10.15
CA MET A 80 7.64 -4.77 -9.63
C MET A 80 9.16 -4.72 -9.67
N SER A 81 9.80 -5.51 -10.56
CA SER A 81 11.26 -5.59 -10.69
C SER A 81 11.94 -4.23 -10.82
N ASP A 82 11.33 -3.31 -11.57
CA ASP A 82 11.90 -1.98 -11.82
C ASP A 82 11.79 -1.05 -10.62
N TYR A 83 10.79 -1.26 -9.75
CA TYR A 83 10.65 -0.55 -8.47
C TYR A 83 11.66 -1.06 -7.43
N ILE A 84 12.01 -2.35 -7.48
CA ILE A 84 12.87 -3.02 -6.48
C ILE A 84 14.37 -2.80 -6.74
N LYS A 85 14.78 -2.56 -7.98
CA LYS A 85 16.19 -2.46 -8.42
C LYS A 85 16.90 -1.18 -7.98
#